data_AF-A0A520RBL5-F1
#
_entry.id   AF-A0A520RBL5-F1
#
_cell.length_a   1.000
_cell.length_b   1.000
_cell.length_c   1.000
_cell.angle_alpha   90.00
_cell.angle_beta   90.00
_cell.angle_gamma   90.00
#
_symmetry.space_group_name_H-M   'P 1'
#
loop_
_entity.id
_entity.type
_entity.pdbx_description
1 polymer ?
#
loop_
_entity_poly.entity_id
_entity_poly.type
_entity_poly.pdbx_seq_one_letter_code
_entity_poly.pdbx_strand_id
1 'polypeptide(L)'
;MIFLLQLIALGIFGLLAVNIWNSASRRRDRIDTSAGGPVIDGEAREVGPGHAAAETLREFEQARAAIKATYPTVFAMLGGYLNAHSIEAAGGIELAVKRMIDDWASHKDEVVRELTTLLADNHEETEARAIVLAACDAEFEQEGYRKWLTWLLGRFNAL
;
A
#
# COMPACT_ATOMS: atom_id res chain seq x y z
N MET A 1 14.28 16.13 2.53
CA MET A 1 14.03 15.08 3.56
C MET A 1 12.76 15.32 4.37
N ILE A 2 12.45 16.55 4.84
CA ILE A 2 11.16 16.83 5.54
C ILE A 2 9.94 16.85 4.57
N PHE A 3 10.14 17.23 3.31
CA PHE A 3 9.05 17.37 2.32
C PHE A 3 8.44 16.04 1.83
N LEU A 4 9.21 14.95 1.80
CA LEU A 4 8.72 13.62 1.36
C LEU A 4 7.75 13.01 2.39
N LEU A 5 8.05 13.21 3.68
CA LEU A 5 7.16 12.83 4.79
C LEU A 5 5.84 13.63 4.77
N GLN A 6 5.87 14.89 4.33
CA GLN A 6 4.66 15.71 4.17
C GLN A 6 3.80 15.29 2.97
N LEU A 7 4.40 14.81 1.87
CA LEU A 7 3.65 14.34 0.69
C LEU A 7 2.94 13.00 0.92
N ILE A 8 3.55 12.11 1.69
CA ILE A 8 2.90 10.86 2.13
C ILE A 8 1.75 11.18 3.10
N ALA A 9 1.94 12.13 4.01
CA ALA A 9 0.87 12.61 4.87
C ALA A 9 -0.30 13.23 4.07
N LEU A 10 -0.02 14.01 3.02
CA LEU A 10 -1.06 14.64 2.19
C LEU A 10 -1.86 13.65 1.34
N GLY A 11 -1.24 12.61 0.79
CA GLY A 11 -1.94 11.56 0.04
C GLY A 11 -2.88 10.72 0.92
N ILE A 12 -2.44 10.42 2.15
CA ILE A 12 -3.23 9.68 3.14
C ILE A 12 -4.33 10.57 3.74
N PHE A 13 -4.07 11.85 4.02
CA PHE A 13 -5.10 12.82 4.44
C PHE A 13 -6.14 13.10 3.35
N GLY A 14 -5.76 13.08 2.07
CA GLY A 14 -6.69 13.22 0.95
C GLY A 14 -7.70 12.08 0.89
N LEU A 15 -7.24 10.83 1.05
CA LEU A 15 -8.11 9.65 1.11
C LEU A 15 -8.97 9.64 2.39
N LEU A 16 -8.44 10.09 3.53
CA LEU A 16 -9.20 10.24 4.79
C LEU A 16 -10.27 11.35 4.71
N ALA A 17 -9.98 12.49 4.10
CA ALA A 17 -10.94 13.60 3.96
C ALA A 17 -12.11 13.24 3.04
N VAL A 18 -11.88 12.46 1.98
CA VAL A 18 -12.95 11.96 1.10
C VAL A 18 -13.85 10.97 1.84
N ASN A 19 -13.27 10.11 2.69
CA ASN A 19 -14.04 9.14 3.48
C ASN A 19 -14.86 9.81 4.60
N ILE A 20 -14.30 10.84 5.27
CA ILE A 20 -15.02 11.67 6.26
C ILE A 20 -16.11 12.53 5.59
N TRP A 21 -15.87 13.09 4.41
CA TRP A 21 -16.87 13.89 3.68
C TRP A 21 -18.06 13.06 3.21
N ASN A 22 -17.84 11.82 2.75
CA ASN A 22 -18.90 10.90 2.35
C ASN A 22 -19.70 10.32 3.54
N SER A 23 -19.09 10.24 4.72
CA SER A 23 -19.77 9.78 5.94
C SER A 23 -20.51 10.93 6.67
N ALA A 24 -20.01 12.17 6.58
CA ALA A 24 -20.71 13.36 7.06
C ALA A 24 -21.90 13.76 6.18
N SER A 25 -21.83 13.55 4.86
CA SER A 25 -22.96 13.82 3.95
C SER A 25 -24.13 12.85 4.16
N ARG A 26 -23.86 11.59 4.54
CA ARG A 26 -24.89 10.59 4.86
C ARG A 26 -25.51 10.71 6.25
N ARG A 27 -24.96 11.56 7.14
CA ARG A 27 -25.47 11.82 8.50
C ARG A 27 -26.23 13.15 8.63
N ARG A 28 -26.54 13.83 7.52
CA ARG A 28 -27.16 15.16 7.52
C ARG A 28 -28.67 15.16 7.19
N ASP A 29 -29.37 14.04 7.39
CA ASP A 29 -30.82 13.96 7.13
C ASP A 29 -31.70 13.67 8.37
N ARG A 30 -31.16 13.76 9.58
CA ARG A 30 -31.98 13.76 10.81
C ARG A 30 -31.32 14.62 11.89
N ILE A 31 -31.59 15.92 11.85
CA ILE A 31 -31.48 16.78 13.03
C ILE A 31 -32.89 17.33 13.27
N ASP A 32 -33.64 16.61 14.09
CA ASP A 32 -34.82 17.16 14.76
C ASP A 32 -34.34 18.20 15.77
N THR A 33 -34.66 19.45 15.49
CA THR A 33 -34.60 20.57 16.42
C THR A 33 -35.56 20.33 17.59
N SER A 34 -35.04 19.82 18.71
CA SER A 34 -35.69 19.90 20.02
C SER A 34 -34.63 19.83 21.12
N ALA A 35 -34.71 20.79 22.04
CA ALA A 35 -33.84 20.90 23.20
C ALA A 35 -33.94 19.66 24.11
N GLY A 36 -32.80 19.21 24.62
CA GLY A 36 -32.69 18.10 25.57
C GLY A 36 -31.45 17.27 25.31
N GLY A 37 -30.33 17.63 25.95
CA GLY A 37 -29.13 16.81 25.90
C GLY A 37 -29.36 15.43 26.53
N PRO A 38 -28.75 14.35 26.03
CA PRO A 38 -28.60 13.13 26.80
C PRO A 38 -27.19 13.12 27.42
N VAL A 39 -27.19 13.16 28.75
CA VAL A 39 -26.12 12.62 29.58
C VAL A 39 -25.95 11.15 29.20
N ILE A 40 -24.74 10.77 28.77
CA ILE A 40 -24.30 9.37 28.69
C ILE A 40 -22.97 9.29 29.43
N ASP A 41 -23.05 8.79 30.66
CA ASP A 41 -22.02 8.12 31.47
C ASP A 41 -20.54 8.48 31.20
N GLY A 42 -20.02 9.43 31.96
CA GLY A 42 -18.86 9.18 32.84
C GLY A 42 -17.47 8.86 32.28
N GLU A 43 -17.26 8.67 30.98
CA GLU A 43 -15.91 8.57 30.40
C GLU A 43 -15.72 9.59 29.28
N ALA A 44 -15.06 10.70 29.64
CA ALA A 44 -14.28 11.44 28.67
C ALA A 44 -13.20 10.48 28.15
N ARG A 45 -13.46 9.82 27.02
CA ARG A 45 -12.37 9.24 26.22
C ARG A 45 -11.49 10.39 25.78
N GLU A 46 -10.47 10.68 26.60
CA GLU A 46 -9.26 11.32 26.12
C GLU A 46 -8.63 10.34 25.13
N VAL A 47 -9.06 10.43 23.87
CA VAL A 47 -8.42 9.70 22.77
C VAL A 47 -7.06 10.36 22.57
N GLY A 48 -6.07 9.91 23.35
CA GLY A 48 -4.71 10.41 23.25
C GLY A 48 -4.13 10.17 21.85
N PRO A 49 -3.12 10.96 21.43
CA PRO A 49 -2.49 10.84 20.11
C PRO A 49 -1.95 9.42 19.83
N GLY A 50 -1.60 8.66 20.87
CA GLY A 50 -1.22 7.24 20.75
C GLY A 50 -2.35 6.31 20.29
N HIS A 51 -3.60 6.58 20.67
CA HIS A 51 -4.74 5.79 20.20
C HIS A 51 -5.08 6.11 18.74
N ALA A 52 -4.97 7.38 18.34
CA ALA A 52 -5.14 7.77 16.94
C ALA A 52 -4.03 7.16 16.05
N ALA A 53 -2.78 7.16 16.53
CA ALA A 53 -1.67 6.52 15.82
C ALA A 53 -1.83 5.00 15.73
N ALA A 54 -2.25 4.33 16.81
CA ALA A 54 -2.50 2.90 16.81
C ALA A 54 -3.63 2.49 15.84
N GLU A 55 -4.71 3.26 15.82
CA GLU A 55 -5.82 3.01 14.89
C GLU A 55 -5.41 3.24 13.43
N THR A 56 -4.63 4.29 13.17
CA THR A 56 -4.08 4.55 11.82
C THR A 56 -3.16 3.42 11.35
N LEU A 57 -2.30 2.91 12.25
CA LEU A 57 -1.44 1.76 11.95
C LEU A 57 -2.28 0.51 11.67
N ARG A 58 -3.33 0.27 12.46
CA ARG A 58 -4.25 -0.85 12.29
C ARG A 58 -4.97 -0.81 10.93
N GLU A 59 -5.45 0.37 10.53
CA GLU A 59 -6.07 0.58 9.21
C GLU A 59 -5.07 0.33 8.07
N PHE A 60 -3.84 0.82 8.22
CA PHE A 60 -2.77 0.58 7.25
C PHE A 60 -2.43 -0.90 7.13
N GLU A 61 -2.27 -1.62 8.25
CA GLU A 61 -2.01 -3.05 8.27
C GLU A 61 -3.14 -3.85 7.61
N GLN A 62 -4.39 -3.46 7.82
CA GLN A 62 -5.55 -4.07 7.17
C GLN A 62 -5.56 -3.81 5.66
N ALA A 63 -5.31 -2.57 5.24
CA ALA A 63 -5.21 -2.23 3.82
C ALA A 63 -4.08 -3.02 3.14
N ARG A 64 -2.92 -3.11 3.79
CA ARG A 64 -1.79 -3.92 3.32
C ARG A 64 -2.15 -5.40 3.23
N ALA A 65 -2.82 -5.95 4.24
CA ALA A 65 -3.25 -7.35 4.24
C ALA A 65 -4.26 -7.64 3.12
N ALA A 66 -5.19 -6.72 2.86
CA ALA A 66 -6.15 -6.83 1.76
C ALA A 66 -5.45 -6.81 0.39
N ILE A 67 -4.51 -5.88 0.17
CA ILE A 67 -3.74 -5.82 -1.08
C ILE A 67 -2.89 -7.09 -1.25
N LYS A 68 -2.24 -7.56 -0.18
CA LYS A 68 -1.47 -8.82 -0.21
C LYS A 68 -2.36 -10.02 -0.54
N ALA A 69 -3.61 -10.05 -0.09
CA ALA A 69 -4.54 -11.12 -0.43
C ALA A 69 -4.93 -11.11 -1.91
N THR A 70 -4.97 -9.94 -2.54
CA THR A 70 -5.22 -9.78 -3.98
C THR A 70 -4.00 -10.16 -4.83
N TYR A 71 -2.80 -9.81 -4.39
CA TYR A 71 -1.55 -10.04 -5.11
C TYR A 71 -0.52 -10.84 -4.28
N PRO A 72 -0.83 -12.09 -3.87
CA PRO A 72 0.02 -12.85 -2.96
C PRO A 72 1.38 -13.21 -3.57
N THR A 73 1.43 -13.49 -4.88
CA THR A 73 2.64 -13.90 -5.60
C THR A 73 3.64 -12.74 -5.67
N VAL A 74 3.16 -11.56 -6.04
CA VAL A 74 3.95 -10.33 -6.12
C VAL A 74 4.47 -9.96 -4.73
N PHE A 75 3.66 -10.07 -3.68
CA PHE A 75 4.12 -9.80 -2.32
C PHE A 75 5.15 -10.80 -1.83
N ALA A 76 5.00 -12.09 -2.14
CA ALA A 76 5.98 -13.10 -1.77
C ALA A 76 7.30 -12.91 -2.53
N MET A 77 7.24 -12.62 -3.82
CA MET A 77 8.39 -12.42 -4.69
C MET A 77 9.17 -11.15 -4.33
N LEU A 78 8.50 -9.99 -4.34
CA LEU A 78 9.16 -8.71 -4.07
C LEU A 78 9.61 -8.63 -2.62
N GLY A 79 8.74 -9.01 -1.68
CA GLY A 79 9.04 -8.96 -0.25
C GLY A 79 10.07 -9.99 0.21
N GLY A 80 10.36 -11.04 -0.56
CA GLY A 80 11.44 -11.97 -0.23
C GLY A 80 12.83 -11.40 -0.54
N TYR A 81 12.94 -10.61 -1.60
CA TYR A 81 14.24 -10.27 -2.21
C TYR A 81 14.57 -8.78 -2.18
N LEU A 82 13.57 -7.91 -2.14
CA LEU A 82 13.75 -6.46 -2.33
C LEU A 82 13.54 -5.65 -1.04
N ASN A 83 13.74 -6.29 0.12
CA ASN A 83 13.86 -5.58 1.39
C ASN A 83 15.31 -5.17 1.64
N ALA A 84 15.51 -4.15 2.47
CA ALA A 84 16.84 -3.55 2.70
C ALA A 84 17.93 -4.59 3.04
N HIS A 85 17.63 -5.52 3.95
CA HIS A 85 18.56 -6.57 4.38
C HIS A 85 18.88 -7.57 3.26
N SER A 86 17.88 -7.97 2.46
CA SER A 86 18.07 -8.90 1.34
C SER A 86 18.86 -8.27 0.22
N ILE A 87 18.62 -6.99 -0.07
CA ILE A 87 19.36 -6.22 -1.07
C ILE A 87 20.83 -6.10 -0.69
N GLU A 88 21.11 -5.77 0.58
CA GLU A 88 22.48 -5.69 1.10
C GLU A 88 23.18 -7.06 1.02
N ALA A 89 22.51 -8.13 1.46
CA ALA A 89 23.04 -9.49 1.40
C ALA A 89 23.28 -9.99 -0.04
N ALA A 90 22.49 -9.49 -0.99
CA ALA A 90 22.68 -9.77 -2.41
C ALA A 90 23.81 -8.93 -3.04
N GLY A 91 24.35 -7.92 -2.37
CA GLY A 91 25.38 -7.04 -2.93
C GLY A 91 24.81 -5.96 -3.88
N GLY A 92 23.53 -5.63 -3.75
CA GLY A 92 22.87 -4.57 -4.50
C GLY A 92 21.55 -5.00 -5.15
N ILE A 93 20.77 -4.00 -5.58
CA ILE A 93 19.41 -4.19 -6.11
C ILE A 93 19.40 -5.02 -7.38
N GLU A 94 20.36 -4.83 -8.29
CA GLU A 94 20.45 -5.58 -9.54
C GLU A 94 20.63 -7.09 -9.30
N LEU A 95 21.51 -7.45 -8.36
CA LEU A 95 21.77 -8.86 -8.06
C LEU A 95 20.60 -9.48 -7.26
N ALA A 96 19.95 -8.70 -6.39
CA ALA A 96 18.72 -9.12 -5.73
C ALA A 96 17.59 -9.44 -6.73
N VAL A 97 17.35 -8.54 -7.69
CA VAL A 97 16.35 -8.74 -8.76
C VAL A 97 16.71 -9.93 -9.63
N LYS A 98 17.99 -10.12 -9.98
CA LYS A 98 18.42 -11.28 -10.76
C LYS A 98 18.13 -12.60 -10.03
N ARG A 99 18.54 -12.71 -8.77
CA ARG A 99 18.28 -13.91 -7.93
C ARG A 99 16.79 -14.16 -7.77
N MET A 100 16.01 -13.10 -7.55
CA MET A 100 14.55 -13.18 -7.46
C MET A 100 13.95 -13.80 -8.73
N ILE A 101 14.34 -13.33 -9.92
CA ILE A 101 13.85 -13.86 -11.19
C ILE A 101 14.26 -15.34 -11.37
N ASP A 102 15.51 -15.68 -11.05
CA ASP A 102 16.02 -17.05 -11.17
C ASP A 102 15.26 -18.02 -10.25
N ASP A 103 15.03 -17.62 -8.99
CA ASP A 103 14.34 -18.45 -7.99
C ASP A 103 12.84 -18.60 -8.30
N TRP A 104 12.22 -17.57 -8.87
CA TRP A 104 10.80 -17.58 -9.25
C TRP A 104 10.54 -18.11 -10.67
N ALA A 105 11.56 -18.51 -11.43
CA ALA A 105 11.39 -19.00 -12.80
C ALA A 105 10.45 -20.21 -12.90
N SER A 106 10.47 -21.10 -11.89
CA SER A 106 9.57 -22.26 -11.81
C SER A 106 8.09 -21.90 -11.60
N HIS A 107 7.82 -20.68 -11.14
CA HIS A 107 6.47 -20.14 -10.89
C HIS A 107 6.09 -19.06 -11.91
N LYS A 108 6.79 -19.02 -13.06
CA LYS A 108 6.63 -18.01 -14.12
C LYS A 108 5.16 -17.72 -14.45
N ASP A 109 4.35 -18.74 -14.70
CA ASP A 109 2.97 -18.55 -15.16
C ASP A 109 2.09 -17.84 -14.11
N GLU A 110 2.34 -18.12 -12.83
CA GLU A 110 1.66 -17.46 -11.72
C GLU A 110 2.08 -16.00 -11.62
N VAL A 111 3.39 -15.73 -11.70
CA VAL A 111 3.94 -14.37 -11.67
C VAL A 111 3.44 -13.54 -12.85
N VAL A 112 3.50 -14.08 -14.08
CA VAL A 112 3.03 -13.39 -15.29
C VAL A 112 1.56 -13.06 -15.19
N ARG A 113 0.73 -14.02 -14.76
CA ARG A 113 -0.71 -13.81 -14.58
C ARG A 113 -0.98 -12.70 -13.59
N GLU A 114 -0.37 -12.76 -12.41
CA GLU A 114 -0.64 -11.80 -11.35
C GLU A 114 -0.09 -10.40 -11.66
N LEU A 115 1.11 -10.29 -12.25
CA LEU A 115 1.64 -9.01 -12.74
C LEU A 115 0.76 -8.41 -13.84
N THR A 116 0.20 -9.24 -14.72
CA THR A 116 -0.73 -8.77 -15.76
C THR A 116 -2.02 -8.25 -15.13
N THR A 117 -2.59 -8.97 -14.17
CA THR A 117 -3.77 -8.52 -13.40
C THR A 117 -3.49 -7.22 -12.67
N LEU A 118 -2.37 -7.12 -11.94
CA LEU A 118 -1.97 -5.90 -11.24
C LEU A 118 -1.87 -4.70 -12.19
N LEU A 119 -1.19 -4.84 -13.33
CA LEU A 119 -1.03 -3.76 -14.32
C LEU A 119 -2.34 -3.39 -15.03
N ALA A 120 -3.28 -4.32 -15.14
CA ALA A 120 -4.60 -4.10 -15.70
C ALA A 120 -5.55 -3.43 -14.71
N ASP A 121 -5.51 -3.81 -13.44
CA ASP A 121 -6.42 -3.30 -12.40
C ASP A 121 -5.98 -1.92 -11.86
N ASN A 122 -4.70 -1.57 -12.00
CA ASN A 122 -4.10 -0.35 -11.44
C ASN A 122 -3.46 0.49 -12.55
N HIS A 123 -4.23 1.40 -13.14
CA HIS A 123 -3.82 2.17 -14.30
C HIS A 123 -2.90 3.36 -13.94
N GLU A 124 -3.03 3.88 -12.72
CA GLU A 124 -2.26 5.05 -12.29
C GLU A 124 -0.90 4.66 -11.70
N GLU A 125 0.08 5.54 -11.89
CA GLU A 125 1.43 5.38 -11.33
C GLU A 125 1.42 5.35 -9.78
N THR A 126 0.51 6.12 -9.18
CA THR A 126 0.27 6.21 -7.73
C THR A 126 -0.20 4.88 -7.15
N GLU A 127 -1.07 4.16 -7.85
CA GLU A 127 -1.58 2.84 -7.44
C GLU A 127 -0.48 1.78 -7.52
N ALA A 128 0.25 1.74 -8.64
CA ALA A 128 1.39 0.85 -8.82
C ALA A 128 2.48 1.09 -7.75
N ARG A 129 2.78 2.36 -7.45
CA ARG A 129 3.69 2.76 -6.38
C ARG A 129 3.21 2.26 -5.02
N ALA A 130 1.93 2.43 -4.69
CA ALA A 130 1.39 2.00 -3.40
C ALA A 130 1.51 0.49 -3.21
N ILE A 131 1.27 -0.31 -4.26
CA ILE A 131 1.38 -1.77 -4.19
C ILE A 131 2.84 -2.20 -4.03
N VAL A 132 3.77 -1.63 -4.80
CA VAL A 132 5.20 -1.97 -4.72
C VAL A 132 5.76 -1.62 -3.34
N LEU A 133 5.47 -0.42 -2.83
CA LEU A 133 5.91 0.00 -1.49
C LEU A 133 5.24 -0.79 -0.35
N ALA A 134 4.06 -1.35 -0.59
CA ALA A 134 3.44 -2.27 0.37
C ALA A 134 4.10 -3.66 0.33
N ALA A 135 4.65 -4.07 -0.81
CA ALA A 135 5.26 -5.37 -1.04
C ALA A 135 6.74 -5.42 -0.61
N CYS A 136 7.53 -4.37 -0.84
CA CYS A 136 8.96 -4.31 -0.53
C CYS A 136 9.45 -2.90 -0.15
N ASP A 137 10.70 -2.82 0.33
CA ASP A 137 11.34 -1.56 0.75
C ASP A 137 12.09 -0.84 -0.40
N ALA A 138 12.14 -1.43 -1.60
CA ALA A 138 12.89 -0.88 -2.71
C ALA A 138 12.18 0.32 -3.39
N GLU A 139 12.95 1.36 -3.68
CA GLU A 139 12.46 2.57 -4.37
C GLU A 139 12.90 2.58 -5.84
N PHE A 140 11.94 2.81 -6.75
CA PHE A 140 12.15 2.83 -8.21
C PHE A 140 11.78 4.19 -8.83
N GLU A 141 11.89 5.28 -8.05
CA GLU A 141 11.34 6.60 -8.41
C GLU A 141 11.92 7.18 -9.72
N GLN A 142 13.15 6.83 -10.08
CA GLN A 142 13.80 7.33 -11.31
C GLN A 142 13.23 6.70 -12.59
N GLU A 143 12.77 5.45 -12.50
CA GLU A 143 12.29 4.67 -13.65
C GLU A 143 10.76 4.69 -13.76
N GLY A 144 10.08 4.86 -12.62
CA GLY A 144 8.63 4.72 -12.49
C GLY A 144 8.24 3.28 -12.17
N TYR A 145 7.42 3.10 -11.14
CA TYR A 145 6.95 1.82 -10.62
C TYR A 145 6.17 1.02 -11.67
N ARG A 146 5.30 1.68 -12.46
CA ARG A 146 4.54 0.97 -13.50
C ARG A 146 5.45 0.49 -14.64
N LYS A 147 6.44 1.31 -15.03
CA LYS A 147 7.43 0.91 -16.04
C LYS A 147 8.29 -0.23 -15.53
N TRP A 148 8.70 -0.18 -14.27
CA TRP A 148 9.49 -1.23 -13.62
C TRP A 148 8.72 -2.55 -13.57
N LEU A 149 7.45 -2.54 -13.16
CA LEU A 149 6.58 -3.72 -13.17
C LEU A 149 6.35 -4.27 -14.59
N THR A 150 6.21 -3.39 -15.57
CA THR A 150 6.09 -3.78 -17.00
C THR A 150 7.37 -4.44 -17.50
N TRP A 151 8.53 -3.88 -17.12
CA TRP A 151 9.83 -4.48 -17.42
C TRP A 151 9.96 -5.86 -16.78
N LEU A 152 9.57 -6.00 -15.50
CA LEU A 152 9.61 -7.26 -14.77
C LEU A 152 8.72 -8.32 -15.43
N LEU A 153 7.50 -7.95 -15.82
CA LEU A 153 6.61 -8.79 -16.62
C LEU A 153 7.28 -9.23 -17.93
N GLY A 154 7.95 -8.31 -18.62
CA GLY A 154 8.75 -8.62 -19.81
C GLY A 154 9.86 -9.62 -19.55
N ARG A 155 10.54 -9.56 -18.40
CA ARG A 155 11.58 -10.53 -18.00
C ARG A 155 11.00 -11.92 -17.81
N PHE A 156 9.90 -12.06 -17.06
CA PHE A 156 9.27 -13.37 -16.85
C PHE A 156 8.70 -13.96 -18.13
N ASN A 157 8.10 -13.15 -19.01
CA ASN A 157 7.63 -13.63 -20.31
C ASN A 157 8.75 -14.21 -21.19
N ALA A 158 9.97 -13.71 -21.04
CA ALA A 158 11.14 -14.12 -21.82
C ALA A 158 11.92 -15.32 -21.24
N LEU A 159 11.58 -15.81 -20.04
CA LEU A 159 12.13 -17.04 -19.46
C LEU A 159 11.61 -18.28 -20.19
#